data_AF-A0AAU8DGB8-F1
#
_entry.id   AF-A0AAU8DGB8-F1
#
_cell.length_a   1.000
_cell.length_b   1.000
_cell.length_c   1.000
_cell.angle_alpha   90.00
_cell.angle_beta   90.00
_cell.angle_gamma   90.00
#
_symmetry.space_group_name_H-M   'P 1'
#
loop_
_entity.id
_entity.type
_entity.pdbx_description
1 polymer ?
#
loop_
_entity_poly.entity_id
_entity_poly.type
_entity_poly.pdbx_seq_one_letter_code
_entity_poly.pdbx_strand_id
1 'polypeptide(L)'
;MALLEREKGAAVTDHGGSLGRARALFPQAPEPWVDLSTGINPHSYPLLELPATALSRLPEPAHVRELNAIAAAAYGAPSAINIAAAPGTQILLPRVAGLVATGRAFVLGPTYAEHARAAALAGHSVEEVKDFGALAGADLAIVVNPNNPDGRVVEREKLRGLASTLHAKGGLLVVDEAFMDVGPREHSLAGDVGQDGLVVLRSFGKFFGLAGLRLGFAIAAEPVAQRLEAELGPWAVAGLALEYGVRALSDQVWQNKMRERLRNEAARLDVLLQRFHISVAGGTTLFRYAEIADAADLFAWLGGYGILVRNFSWSSTALRFGLPGSEAEWLRLERALQGWAARDSHTKKVIAS
;
A
#
# COMPACT_ATOMS: atom_id res chain seq x y z
N MET A 1 -36.11 -5.22 -2.53
CA MET A 1 -35.97 -5.53 -1.08
C MET A 1 -34.75 -6.41 -0.80
N ALA A 2 -34.57 -7.57 -1.44
CA ALA A 2 -33.40 -8.44 -1.24
C ALA A 2 -32.02 -7.90 -1.70
N LEU A 3 -31.99 -6.87 -2.57
CA LEU A 3 -30.74 -6.21 -2.99
C LEU A 3 -30.22 -5.17 -1.97
N LEU A 4 -31.11 -4.60 -1.14
CA LEU A 4 -30.75 -3.60 -0.13
C LEU A 4 -30.28 -4.22 1.21
N GLU A 5 -30.55 -5.51 1.43
CA GLU A 5 -30.11 -6.24 2.62
C GLU A 5 -28.68 -6.80 2.48
N ARG A 6 -28.17 -6.99 1.25
CA ARG A 6 -26.77 -7.44 1.03
C ARG A 6 -25.72 -6.38 1.37
N GLU A 7 -26.08 -5.10 1.40
CA GLU A 7 -25.16 -4.02 1.78
C GLU A 7 -25.03 -3.83 3.30
N LYS A 8 -25.88 -4.47 4.10
CA LYS A 8 -25.86 -4.34 5.58
C LYS A 8 -24.99 -5.38 6.30
N GLY A 9 -24.40 -6.34 5.58
CA GLY A 9 -23.71 -7.51 6.16
C GLY A 9 -22.18 -7.52 6.08
N ALA A 10 -21.56 -6.57 5.38
CA ALA A 10 -20.11 -6.39 5.40
C ALA A 10 -19.84 -4.95 5.81
N ALA A 11 -19.23 -4.74 6.99
CA ALA A 11 -18.63 -3.45 7.28
C ALA A 11 -17.62 -3.15 6.16
N VAL A 12 -17.98 -2.26 5.24
CA VAL A 12 -17.12 -1.88 4.12
C VAL A 12 -15.87 -1.27 4.76
N THR A 13 -14.75 -1.97 4.61
CA THR A 13 -13.46 -1.45 5.05
C THR A 13 -13.18 -0.19 4.24
N ASP A 14 -13.11 0.94 4.95
CA ASP A 14 -12.88 2.23 4.31
C ASP A 14 -11.45 2.24 3.74
N HIS A 15 -11.31 2.58 2.47
CA HIS A 15 -10.03 2.64 1.76
C HIS A 15 -9.88 4.00 1.08
N GLY A 16 -8.63 4.46 0.93
CA GLY A 16 -8.34 5.61 0.06
C GLY A 16 -8.71 5.31 -1.39
N GLY A 17 -8.98 6.36 -2.17
CA GLY A 17 -9.28 6.28 -3.60
C GLY A 17 -10.75 6.16 -3.95
N SER A 18 -11.63 6.16 -2.94
CA SER A 18 -13.08 6.12 -3.16
C SER A 18 -13.64 7.50 -3.51
N LEU A 19 -13.39 7.97 -4.75
CA LEU A 19 -13.90 9.26 -5.23
C LEU A 19 -15.43 9.31 -5.29
N GLY A 20 -16.10 8.17 -5.48
CA GLY A 20 -17.56 8.09 -5.38
C GLY A 20 -18.07 8.46 -3.98
N ARG A 21 -17.42 7.93 -2.94
CA ARG A 21 -17.71 8.31 -1.55
C ARG A 21 -17.37 9.77 -1.27
N ALA A 22 -16.24 10.26 -1.79
CA ALA A 22 -15.86 11.66 -1.63
C ALA A 22 -16.90 12.62 -2.23
N ARG A 23 -17.39 12.34 -3.45
CA ARG A 23 -18.49 13.10 -4.09
C ARG A 23 -19.78 13.08 -3.28
N ALA A 24 -20.12 11.93 -2.69
CA ALA A 24 -21.30 11.82 -1.83
C ALA A 24 -21.17 12.63 -0.54
N LEU A 25 -19.98 12.67 0.06
CA LEU A 25 -19.69 13.44 1.27
C LEU A 25 -19.61 14.95 1.00
N PHE A 26 -19.12 15.35 -0.17
CA PHE A 26 -18.88 16.74 -0.54
C PHE A 26 -19.50 17.05 -1.92
N PRO A 27 -20.84 17.10 -2.05
CA PRO A 27 -21.51 17.22 -3.34
C PRO A 27 -21.27 18.55 -4.07
N GLN A 28 -20.79 19.56 -3.35
CA GLN A 28 -20.47 20.90 -3.90
C GLN A 28 -18.98 21.12 -4.14
N ALA A 29 -18.15 20.09 -3.95
CA ALA A 29 -16.72 20.21 -4.13
C ALA A 29 -16.35 20.38 -5.62
N PRO A 30 -15.30 21.18 -5.94
CA PRO A 30 -14.85 21.38 -7.31
C PRO A 30 -14.24 20.11 -7.92
N GLU A 31 -14.47 19.92 -9.22
CA GLU A 31 -13.84 18.87 -10.04
C GLU A 31 -12.64 19.42 -10.86
N PRO A 32 -11.76 18.55 -11.38
CA PRO A 32 -11.59 17.16 -10.97
C PRO A 32 -11.11 17.07 -9.52
N TRP A 33 -11.43 15.96 -8.85
CA TRP A 33 -10.89 15.67 -7.52
C TRP A 33 -9.37 15.51 -7.54
N VAL A 34 -8.71 16.04 -6.50
CA VAL A 34 -7.31 15.76 -6.18
C VAL A 34 -7.28 14.61 -5.17
N ASP A 35 -6.90 13.42 -5.60
CA ASP A 35 -6.85 12.24 -4.73
C ASP A 35 -5.47 12.07 -4.08
N LEU A 36 -5.35 12.55 -2.85
CA LEU A 36 -4.18 12.38 -1.99
C LEU A 36 -4.39 11.24 -0.98
N SER A 37 -5.36 10.34 -1.19
CA SER A 37 -5.70 9.34 -0.17
C SER A 37 -5.09 7.97 -0.41
N THR A 38 -4.43 7.69 -1.55
CA THR A 38 -4.08 6.34 -2.00
C THR A 38 -2.61 5.91 -1.87
N GLY A 39 -1.69 6.84 -1.57
CA GLY A 39 -0.24 6.55 -1.48
C GLY A 39 0.33 5.97 -2.79
N ILE A 40 -0.25 6.34 -3.92
CA ILE A 40 0.19 5.92 -5.26
C ILE A 40 1.08 7.04 -5.82
N ASN A 41 2.11 6.68 -6.58
CA ASN A 41 2.91 7.66 -7.31
C ASN A 41 2.01 8.41 -8.31
N PRO A 42 1.89 9.74 -8.22
CA PRO A 42 1.06 10.50 -9.16
C PRO A 42 1.67 10.58 -10.57
N HIS A 43 2.94 10.18 -10.75
CA HIS A 43 3.65 10.16 -12.03
C HIS A 43 3.83 8.72 -12.52
N SER A 44 2.84 8.21 -13.26
CA SER A 44 2.85 6.84 -13.77
C SER A 44 4.04 6.54 -14.69
N TYR A 45 4.53 5.31 -14.65
CA TYR A 45 5.51 4.81 -15.60
C TYR A 45 4.94 4.93 -17.03
N PRO A 46 5.66 5.58 -17.96
CA PRO A 46 5.15 5.83 -19.30
C PRO A 46 5.37 4.58 -20.16
N LEU A 47 4.29 3.92 -20.59
CA LEU A 47 4.38 2.96 -21.69
C LEU A 47 3.31 3.27 -22.72
N LEU A 48 3.78 3.72 -23.89
CA LEU A 48 2.92 4.29 -24.92
C LEU A 48 2.67 3.32 -26.07
N GLU A 49 3.54 2.32 -26.25
CA GLU A 49 3.43 1.33 -27.32
C GLU A 49 3.39 -0.08 -26.74
N LEU A 50 2.22 -0.69 -26.83
CA LEU A 50 1.96 -2.06 -26.41
C LEU A 50 1.60 -2.90 -27.63
N PRO A 51 2.10 -4.14 -27.73
CA PRO A 51 1.70 -5.00 -28.83
C PRO A 51 0.20 -5.30 -28.70
N ALA A 52 -0.55 -5.19 -29.80
CA ALA A 52 -2.00 -5.47 -29.83
C ALA A 52 -2.35 -6.89 -29.33
N THR A 53 -1.38 -7.81 -29.39
CA THR A 53 -1.48 -9.17 -28.86
C THR A 53 -1.59 -9.23 -27.34
N ALA A 54 -1.10 -8.24 -26.60
CA ALA A 54 -1.22 -8.19 -25.14
C ALA A 54 -2.68 -8.05 -24.65
N LEU A 55 -3.58 -7.62 -25.54
CA LEU A 55 -5.03 -7.55 -25.31
C LEU A 55 -5.80 -8.70 -25.95
N SER A 56 -5.35 -9.19 -27.10
CA SER A 56 -6.11 -10.16 -27.90
C SER A 56 -5.71 -11.62 -27.71
N ARG A 57 -4.56 -11.90 -27.08
CA ARG A 57 -4.07 -13.26 -26.81
C ARG A 57 -4.06 -13.58 -25.32
N LEU A 58 -4.23 -14.86 -25.01
CA LEU A 58 -4.03 -15.37 -23.66
C LEU A 58 -2.54 -15.26 -23.26
N PRO A 59 -2.24 -14.92 -21.99
CA PRO A 59 -0.87 -14.89 -21.48
C PRO A 59 -0.14 -16.22 -21.70
N GLU A 60 1.07 -16.16 -22.26
CA GLU A 60 1.89 -17.35 -22.47
C GLU A 60 2.77 -17.64 -21.23
N PRO A 61 2.99 -18.91 -20.86
CA PRO A 61 3.84 -19.26 -19.72
C PRO A 61 5.28 -18.72 -19.81
N ALA A 62 5.81 -18.57 -21.03
CA ALA A 62 7.15 -18.01 -21.23
C ALA A 62 7.26 -16.55 -20.77
N HIS A 63 6.23 -15.74 -21.03
CA HIS A 63 6.20 -14.33 -20.65
C HIS A 63 6.01 -14.15 -19.14
N VAL A 64 5.25 -15.05 -18.49
CA VAL A 64 5.18 -15.09 -17.01
C VAL A 64 6.54 -15.42 -16.41
N ARG A 65 7.26 -16.42 -16.97
CA ARG A 65 8.62 -16.76 -16.51
C ARG A 65 9.61 -15.62 -16.70
N GLU A 66 9.53 -14.89 -17.81
CA GLU A 66 10.33 -13.68 -18.04
C GLU A 66 10.05 -12.61 -16.99
N LEU A 67 8.77 -12.31 -16.72
CA LEU A 67 8.40 -11.39 -15.67
C LEU A 67 8.92 -11.83 -14.31
N ASN A 68 8.78 -13.11 -13.95
CA ASN A 68 9.26 -13.65 -12.67
C ASN A 68 10.78 -13.51 -12.54
N ALA A 69 11.54 -13.73 -13.61
CA ALA A 69 13.00 -13.53 -13.60
C ALA A 69 13.39 -12.05 -13.39
N ILE A 70 12.71 -11.14 -14.08
CA ILE A 70 12.93 -9.70 -13.92
C ILE A 70 12.53 -9.22 -12.53
N ALA A 71 11.39 -9.69 -12.01
CA ALA A 71 10.92 -9.37 -10.66
C ALA A 71 11.89 -9.89 -9.59
N ALA A 72 12.43 -11.10 -9.75
CA ALA A 72 13.43 -11.65 -8.85
C ALA A 72 14.67 -10.75 -8.79
N ALA A 73 15.21 -10.36 -9.95
CA ALA A 73 16.36 -9.45 -10.03
C ALA A 73 16.05 -8.07 -9.43
N ALA A 74 14.90 -7.48 -9.77
CA ALA A 74 14.51 -6.14 -9.34
C ALA A 74 14.29 -6.06 -7.82
N TYR A 75 13.68 -7.08 -7.20
CA TYR A 75 13.39 -7.12 -5.77
C TYR A 75 14.48 -7.78 -4.94
N GLY A 76 15.45 -8.45 -5.56
CA GLY A 76 16.54 -9.14 -4.87
C GLY A 76 16.13 -10.51 -4.30
N ALA A 77 15.14 -11.18 -4.92
CA ALA A 77 14.80 -12.55 -4.56
C ALA A 77 15.90 -13.53 -5.02
N PRO A 78 16.03 -14.72 -4.39
CA PRO A 78 17.08 -15.66 -4.74
C PRO A 78 17.04 -16.10 -6.22
N SER A 79 15.83 -16.30 -6.78
CA SER A 79 15.66 -16.71 -8.16
C SER A 79 14.22 -16.51 -8.66
N ALA A 80 14.00 -16.74 -9.96
CA ALA A 80 12.66 -16.65 -10.58
C ALA A 80 11.65 -17.66 -10.01
N ILE A 81 12.10 -18.84 -9.53
CA ILE A 81 11.22 -19.88 -8.97
C ILE A 81 10.67 -19.50 -7.58
N ASN A 82 11.21 -18.45 -6.96
CA ASN A 82 10.73 -17.90 -5.70
C ASN A 82 9.62 -16.85 -5.89
N ILE A 83 9.25 -16.53 -7.13
CA ILE A 83 8.28 -15.48 -7.44
C ILE A 83 6.97 -16.12 -7.90
N ALA A 84 5.86 -15.69 -7.31
CA ALA A 84 4.51 -15.93 -7.82
C ALA A 84 3.86 -14.59 -8.19
N ALA A 85 3.70 -14.32 -9.49
CA ALA A 85 3.02 -13.13 -9.98
C ALA A 85 1.50 -13.24 -9.83
N ALA A 86 0.84 -12.14 -9.45
CA ALA A 86 -0.59 -12.13 -9.15
C ALA A 86 -1.30 -10.84 -9.62
N PRO A 87 -2.64 -10.87 -9.77
CA PRO A 87 -3.52 -9.71 -9.99
C PRO A 87 -3.54 -8.64 -8.88
N GLY A 88 -2.37 -8.10 -8.53
CA GLY A 88 -2.14 -7.30 -7.34
C GLY A 88 -1.97 -8.18 -6.09
N THR A 89 -1.47 -7.59 -5.01
CA THR A 89 -1.24 -8.30 -3.74
C THR A 89 -2.53 -8.65 -3.00
N GLN A 90 -3.63 -7.93 -3.25
CA GLN A 90 -4.90 -8.10 -2.55
C GLN A 90 -5.46 -9.53 -2.67
N ILE A 91 -5.30 -10.18 -3.83
CA ILE A 91 -5.77 -11.56 -4.07
C ILE A 91 -4.91 -12.60 -3.35
N LEU A 92 -3.67 -12.24 -3.01
CA LEU A 92 -2.73 -13.10 -2.29
C LEU A 92 -3.01 -13.12 -0.79
N LEU A 93 -3.57 -12.05 -0.20
CA LEU A 93 -3.76 -11.94 1.26
C LEU A 93 -4.45 -13.16 1.91
N PRO A 94 -5.64 -13.61 1.44
CA PRO A 94 -6.27 -14.80 2.04
C PRO A 94 -5.53 -16.10 1.69
N ARG A 95 -4.83 -16.17 0.55
CA ARG A 95 -4.07 -17.37 0.13
C ARG A 95 -2.85 -17.57 1.02
N VAL A 96 -2.09 -16.50 1.27
CA VAL A 96 -0.92 -16.56 2.16
C VAL A 96 -1.32 -16.84 3.61
N ALA A 97 -2.47 -16.32 4.06
CA ALA A 97 -3.00 -16.66 5.36
C ALA A 97 -3.34 -18.16 5.46
N GLY A 98 -3.91 -18.76 4.41
CA GLY A 98 -4.23 -20.19 4.34
C GLY A 98 -3.04 -21.14 4.10
N LEU A 99 -1.80 -20.64 4.12
CA LEU A 99 -0.60 -21.50 4.02
C LEU A 99 -0.29 -22.24 5.32
N VAL A 100 -0.78 -21.74 6.46
CA VAL A 100 -0.62 -22.37 7.77
C VAL A 100 -1.95 -22.88 8.32
N ALA A 101 -1.89 -23.81 9.27
CA ALA A 101 -3.08 -24.28 9.96
C ALA A 101 -3.80 -23.11 10.66
N THR A 102 -5.12 -23.17 10.70
CA THR A 102 -5.94 -22.20 11.41
C THR A 102 -5.53 -22.10 12.88
N GLY A 103 -5.36 -20.88 13.36
CA GLY A 103 -4.81 -20.58 14.69
C GLY A 103 -4.89 -19.09 15.00
N ARG A 104 -3.95 -18.59 15.80
CA ARG A 104 -3.83 -17.16 16.13
C ARG A 104 -3.11 -16.41 15.03
N ALA A 105 -3.74 -15.35 14.50
CA ALA A 105 -3.11 -14.44 13.56
C ALA A 105 -2.91 -13.07 14.20
N PHE A 106 -1.66 -12.61 14.34
CA PHE A 106 -1.35 -11.29 14.88
C PHE A 106 -0.88 -10.34 13.78
N VAL A 107 -1.49 -9.17 13.73
CA VAL A 107 -1.15 -8.11 12.77
C VAL A 107 -0.53 -6.93 13.53
N LEU A 108 0.67 -6.50 13.14
CA LEU A 108 1.32 -5.36 13.78
C LEU A 108 0.64 -4.04 13.38
N GLY A 109 -0.16 -3.48 14.27
CA GLY A 109 -1.00 -2.30 14.03
C GLY A 109 -0.62 -1.03 14.80
N PRO A 110 -1.29 0.11 14.52
CA PRO A 110 -2.30 0.28 13.47
C PRO A 110 -1.71 0.11 12.07
N THR A 111 -2.45 -0.55 11.19
CA THR A 111 -1.99 -0.85 9.82
C THR A 111 -3.13 -0.98 8.79
N TYR A 112 -2.81 -1.46 7.58
CA TYR A 112 -3.76 -1.74 6.52
C TYR A 112 -4.74 -2.86 6.90
N ALA A 113 -6.01 -2.48 7.09
CA ALA A 113 -7.07 -3.33 7.65
C ALA A 113 -7.35 -4.64 6.89
N GLU A 114 -6.97 -4.72 5.61
CA GLU A 114 -7.26 -5.91 4.79
C GLU A 114 -6.47 -7.15 5.23
N HIS A 115 -5.33 -6.98 5.91
CA HIS A 115 -4.56 -8.11 6.44
C HIS A 115 -5.33 -8.85 7.53
N ALA A 116 -5.87 -8.12 8.50
CA ALA A 116 -6.71 -8.69 9.55
C ALA A 116 -7.98 -9.33 8.96
N ARG A 117 -8.63 -8.63 8.02
CA ARG A 117 -9.82 -9.15 7.33
C ARG A 117 -9.52 -10.45 6.55
N ALA A 118 -8.42 -10.51 5.82
CA ALA A 118 -8.03 -11.67 5.03
C ALA A 118 -7.64 -12.87 5.90
N ALA A 119 -6.93 -12.65 7.01
CA ALA A 119 -6.61 -13.70 7.97
C ALA A 119 -7.88 -14.28 8.62
N ALA A 120 -8.85 -13.43 8.96
CA ALA A 120 -10.14 -13.88 9.50
C ALA A 120 -10.94 -14.70 8.45
N LEU A 121 -10.90 -14.31 7.17
CA LEU A 121 -11.51 -15.08 6.09
C LEU A 121 -10.85 -16.44 5.87
N ALA A 122 -9.56 -16.58 6.18
CA ALA A 122 -8.85 -17.86 6.21
C ALA A 122 -9.11 -18.67 7.50
N GLY A 123 -9.98 -18.18 8.39
CA GLY A 123 -10.45 -18.87 9.59
C GLY A 123 -9.68 -18.55 10.88
N HIS A 124 -8.63 -17.72 10.83
CA HIS A 124 -7.82 -17.42 12.02
C HIS A 124 -8.57 -16.59 13.06
N SER A 125 -8.19 -16.78 14.33
CA SER A 125 -8.50 -15.84 15.41
C SER A 125 -7.54 -14.66 15.31
N VAL A 126 -8.03 -13.51 14.87
CA VAL A 126 -7.21 -12.34 14.54
C VAL A 126 -7.13 -11.36 15.70
N GLU A 127 -5.93 -10.89 16.00
CA GLU A 127 -5.67 -9.79 16.94
C GLU A 127 -4.73 -8.76 16.30
N GLU A 128 -5.06 -7.49 16.43
CA GLU A 128 -4.14 -6.41 16.08
C GLU A 128 -3.29 -6.03 17.30
N VAL A 129 -1.98 -6.20 17.20
CA VAL A 129 -1.03 -5.97 18.29
C VAL A 129 -0.17 -4.75 18.01
N LYS A 130 0.17 -3.98 19.04
CA LYS A 130 1.06 -2.80 18.91
C LYS A 130 2.52 -3.13 19.16
N ASP A 131 2.78 -4.13 20.00
CA ASP A 131 4.12 -4.58 20.33
C ASP A 131 4.62 -5.61 19.30
N PHE A 132 5.84 -5.40 18.80
CA PHE A 132 6.48 -6.34 17.89
C PHE A 132 6.77 -7.68 18.57
N GLY A 133 7.13 -7.69 19.86
CA GLY A 133 7.43 -8.91 20.60
C GLY A 133 6.26 -9.88 20.69
N ALA A 134 5.03 -9.35 20.81
CA ALA A 134 3.80 -10.14 20.85
C ALA A 134 3.63 -11.05 19.61
N LEU A 135 4.15 -10.66 18.44
CA LEU A 135 4.04 -11.43 17.19
C LEU A 135 4.64 -12.84 17.31
N ALA A 136 5.63 -13.05 18.18
CA ALA A 136 6.23 -14.36 18.42
C ALA A 136 5.23 -15.37 18.99
N GLY A 137 4.10 -14.91 19.55
CA GLY A 137 3.00 -15.75 20.02
C GLY A 137 2.09 -16.28 18.91
N ALA A 138 2.08 -15.68 17.72
CA ALA A 138 1.14 -16.03 16.65
C ALA A 138 1.49 -17.33 15.92
N ASP A 139 0.51 -17.94 15.25
CA ASP A 139 0.75 -18.97 14.23
C ASP A 139 0.94 -18.32 12.85
N LEU A 140 0.27 -17.17 12.63
CA LEU A 140 0.45 -16.29 11.49
C LEU A 140 0.77 -14.87 11.98
N ALA A 141 1.97 -14.36 11.72
CA ALA A 141 2.30 -12.96 11.98
C ALA A 141 2.28 -12.17 10.67
N ILE A 142 1.72 -10.95 10.71
CA ILE A 142 1.68 -10.06 9.55
C ILE A 142 2.29 -8.71 9.92
N VAL A 143 3.28 -8.27 9.12
CA VAL A 143 3.93 -6.98 9.27
C VAL A 143 3.93 -6.24 7.93
N VAL A 144 3.46 -5.00 7.90
CA VAL A 144 3.60 -4.12 6.72
C VAL A 144 4.87 -3.29 6.89
N ASN A 145 5.78 -3.32 5.92
CA ASN A 145 7.13 -2.75 6.05
C ASN A 145 7.65 -2.15 4.72
N PRO A 146 7.78 -0.82 4.55
CA PRO A 146 7.33 0.24 5.44
C PRO A 146 5.81 0.21 5.66
N ASN A 147 5.38 0.52 6.86
CA ASN A 147 3.99 0.40 7.26
C ASN A 147 3.08 1.45 6.60
N ASN A 148 1.82 1.09 6.41
CA ASN A 148 0.73 2.00 6.13
C ASN A 148 -0.16 2.08 7.38
N PRO A 149 -0.23 3.22 8.10
CA PRO A 149 -0.15 4.56 7.50
C PRO A 149 1.07 5.41 7.86
N ASP A 150 1.88 5.02 8.84
CA ASP A 150 2.89 5.88 9.46
C ASP A 150 4.28 5.77 8.80
N GLY A 151 4.47 4.85 7.86
CA GLY A 151 5.76 4.60 7.22
C GLY A 151 6.80 3.93 8.13
N ARG A 152 6.44 3.46 9.33
CA ARG A 152 7.40 2.82 10.25
C ARG A 152 8.10 1.64 9.56
N VAL A 153 9.37 1.46 9.87
CA VAL A 153 10.19 0.37 9.34
C VAL A 153 10.66 -0.52 10.48
N VAL A 154 10.46 -1.82 10.33
CA VAL A 154 11.06 -2.84 11.18
C VAL A 154 12.34 -3.34 10.51
N GLU A 155 13.42 -3.40 11.27
CA GLU A 155 14.72 -3.85 10.81
C GLU A 155 14.70 -5.31 10.34
N ARG A 156 15.43 -5.57 9.25
CA ARG A 156 15.56 -6.90 8.63
C ARG A 156 15.86 -8.01 9.63
N GLU A 157 16.84 -7.81 10.50
CA GLU A 157 17.28 -8.85 11.45
C GLU A 157 16.21 -9.22 12.47
N LYS A 158 15.39 -8.25 12.93
CA LYS A 158 14.26 -8.54 13.82
C LYS A 158 13.20 -9.39 13.12
N LEU A 159 12.90 -9.07 11.87
CA LEU A 159 11.94 -9.85 11.08
C LEU A 159 12.46 -11.25 10.74
N ARG A 160 13.76 -11.39 10.43
CA ARG A 160 14.41 -12.71 10.24
C ARG A 160 14.31 -13.56 11.50
N GLY A 161 14.62 -12.98 12.67
CA GLY A 161 14.48 -13.68 13.95
C GLY A 161 13.05 -14.09 14.26
N LEU A 162 12.07 -13.23 13.94
CA LEU A 162 10.64 -13.56 14.06
C LEU A 162 10.25 -14.71 13.11
N ALA A 163 10.64 -14.64 11.84
CA ALA A 163 10.37 -15.71 10.87
C ALA A 163 10.91 -17.07 11.35
N SER A 164 12.16 -17.11 11.82
CA SER A 164 12.75 -18.33 12.39
C SER A 164 11.98 -18.84 13.62
N THR A 165 11.56 -17.93 14.50
CA THR A 165 10.78 -18.28 15.71
C THR A 165 9.42 -18.88 15.35
N LEU A 166 8.74 -18.33 14.36
CA LEU A 166 7.44 -18.83 13.89
C LEU A 166 7.62 -20.17 13.16
N HIS A 167 8.59 -20.26 12.26
CA HIS A 167 8.86 -21.48 11.50
C HIS A 167 9.14 -22.68 12.41
N ALA A 168 9.91 -22.50 13.49
CA ALA A 168 10.25 -23.56 14.45
C ALA A 168 9.02 -24.25 15.10
N LYS A 169 7.86 -23.60 15.07
CA LYS A 169 6.58 -24.13 15.58
C LYS A 169 5.52 -24.32 14.48
N GLY A 170 5.92 -24.30 13.21
CA GLY A 170 5.03 -24.48 12.06
C GLY A 170 4.22 -23.23 11.67
N GLY A 171 4.60 -22.05 12.17
CA GLY A 171 3.98 -20.77 11.84
C GLY A 171 4.61 -20.07 10.63
N LEU A 172 4.02 -18.93 10.26
CA LEU A 172 4.40 -18.13 9.09
C LEU A 172 4.51 -16.64 9.43
N LEU A 173 5.58 -15.99 8.96
CA LEU A 173 5.65 -14.54 8.84
C LEU A 173 5.26 -14.11 7.42
N VAL A 174 4.27 -13.24 7.30
CA VAL A 174 3.97 -12.49 6.07
C VAL A 174 4.46 -11.06 6.23
N VAL A 175 5.33 -10.61 5.32
CA VAL A 175 5.80 -9.22 5.28
C VAL A 175 5.28 -8.54 4.02
N ASP A 176 4.42 -7.53 4.19
CA ASP A 176 3.93 -6.72 3.09
C ASP A 176 4.86 -5.53 2.81
N GLU A 177 5.59 -5.63 1.72
CA GLU A 177 6.56 -4.64 1.27
C GLU A 177 6.00 -3.73 0.16
N ALA A 178 4.70 -3.43 0.20
CA ALA A 178 4.02 -2.59 -0.80
C ALA A 178 4.68 -1.21 -1.04
N PHE A 179 5.39 -0.66 -0.06
CA PHE A 179 6.06 0.64 -0.13
C PHE A 179 7.60 0.56 -0.17
N MET A 180 8.17 -0.64 -0.22
CA MET A 180 9.62 -0.83 -0.11
C MET A 180 10.39 -0.37 -1.36
N ASP A 181 9.73 -0.19 -2.51
CA ASP A 181 10.35 0.44 -3.70
C ASP A 181 10.85 1.87 -3.46
N VAL A 182 10.24 2.56 -2.50
CA VAL A 182 10.64 3.89 -2.03
C VAL A 182 11.21 3.91 -0.60
N GLY A 183 11.25 2.74 0.05
CA GLY A 183 11.73 2.57 1.41
C GLY A 183 13.23 2.29 1.51
N PRO A 184 13.75 2.13 2.74
CA PRO A 184 15.11 1.66 2.99
C PRO A 184 15.26 0.19 2.57
N ARG A 185 15.71 -0.04 1.34
CA ARG A 185 15.74 -1.36 0.69
C ARG A 185 16.63 -2.38 1.41
N GLU A 186 17.59 -1.93 2.21
CA GLU A 186 18.41 -2.76 3.11
C GLU A 186 17.59 -3.51 4.16
N HIS A 187 16.36 -3.06 4.43
CA HIS A 187 15.42 -3.71 5.35
C HIS A 187 14.45 -4.68 4.67
N SER A 188 14.54 -4.86 3.35
CA SER A 188 13.74 -5.85 2.63
C SER A 188 14.15 -7.28 2.98
N LEU A 189 13.16 -8.17 3.04
CA LEU A 189 13.32 -9.62 3.22
C LEU A 189 13.22 -10.41 1.92
N ALA A 190 13.05 -9.76 0.77
CA ALA A 190 12.86 -10.47 -0.50
C ALA A 190 13.99 -11.48 -0.79
N GLY A 191 15.22 -11.18 -0.36
CA GLY A 191 16.38 -12.08 -0.49
C GLY A 191 16.51 -13.16 0.59
N ASP A 192 15.63 -13.18 1.59
CA ASP A 192 15.68 -14.12 2.73
C ASP A 192 14.74 -15.32 2.59
N VAL A 193 13.94 -15.40 1.52
CA VAL A 193 12.87 -16.42 1.34
C VAL A 193 13.39 -17.83 1.01
N GLY A 194 14.65 -18.14 1.32
CA GLY A 194 15.29 -19.43 1.04
C GLY A 194 14.95 -20.54 2.03
N GLN A 195 14.21 -20.24 3.11
CA GLN A 195 13.72 -21.19 4.09
C GLN A 195 12.21 -21.00 4.29
N ASP A 196 11.50 -22.08 4.65
CA ASP A 196 10.07 -22.04 4.93
C ASP A 196 9.75 -21.10 6.10
N GLY A 197 8.49 -20.64 6.17
CA GLY A 197 8.02 -19.76 7.26
C GLY A 197 8.14 -18.25 7.00
N LEU A 198 8.47 -17.84 5.77
CA LEU A 198 8.45 -16.44 5.33
C LEU A 198 7.80 -16.30 3.94
N VAL A 199 6.89 -15.33 3.83
CA VAL A 199 6.38 -14.83 2.54
C VAL A 199 6.48 -13.31 2.52
N VAL A 200 7.05 -12.76 1.45
CA VAL A 200 7.12 -11.31 1.21
C VAL A 200 6.16 -10.93 0.09
N LEU A 201 5.37 -9.88 0.28
CA LEU A 201 4.45 -9.36 -0.74
C LEU A 201 5.00 -8.08 -1.36
N ARG A 202 4.97 -7.98 -2.70
CA ARG A 202 5.41 -6.77 -3.44
C ARG A 202 4.27 -6.21 -4.29
N SER A 203 3.98 -4.92 -4.10
CA SER A 203 2.92 -4.23 -4.84
C SER A 203 3.51 -3.34 -5.94
N PHE A 204 3.41 -3.79 -7.20
CA PHE A 204 3.91 -3.04 -8.35
C PHE A 204 3.22 -1.68 -8.52
N GLY A 205 1.90 -1.64 -8.36
CA GLY A 205 1.09 -0.47 -8.74
C GLY A 205 1.32 0.80 -7.92
N LYS A 206 2.05 0.75 -6.80
CA LYS A 206 2.28 1.90 -5.91
C LYS A 206 3.35 2.83 -6.47
N PHE A 207 4.60 2.39 -6.48
CA PHE A 207 5.74 3.18 -6.94
C PHE A 207 5.69 3.48 -8.45
N PHE A 208 5.20 2.53 -9.25
CA PHE A 208 5.09 2.74 -10.70
C PHE A 208 3.87 3.58 -11.12
N GLY A 209 3.01 4.00 -10.18
CA GLY A 209 1.82 4.80 -10.48
C GLY A 209 0.80 4.07 -11.36
N LEU A 210 0.79 2.73 -11.32
CA LEU A 210 0.00 1.85 -12.19
C LEU A 210 -0.95 0.97 -11.38
N ALA A 211 -1.59 1.53 -10.34
CA ALA A 211 -2.44 0.76 -9.44
C ALA A 211 -3.62 0.06 -10.13
N GLY A 212 -4.16 0.65 -11.20
CA GLY A 212 -5.23 0.07 -12.01
C GLY A 212 -4.82 -1.16 -12.82
N LEU A 213 -3.53 -1.35 -13.07
CA LEU A 213 -3.00 -2.50 -13.83
C LEU A 213 -3.14 -3.83 -13.07
N ARG A 214 -3.25 -3.76 -11.74
CA ARG A 214 -3.38 -4.91 -10.84
C ARG A 214 -2.24 -5.91 -11.02
N LEU A 215 -1.00 -5.47 -10.78
CA LEU A 215 0.17 -6.36 -10.69
C LEU A 215 0.74 -6.37 -9.28
N GLY A 216 1.11 -7.55 -8.80
CA GLY A 216 1.80 -7.77 -7.53
C GLY A 216 2.44 -9.15 -7.50
N PHE A 217 3.21 -9.42 -6.45
CA PHE A 217 4.00 -10.65 -6.33
C PHE A 217 3.97 -11.17 -4.89
N ALA A 218 3.95 -12.49 -4.74
CA ALA A 218 4.47 -13.15 -3.55
C ALA A 218 5.90 -13.62 -3.85
N ILE A 219 6.78 -13.44 -2.89
CA ILE A 219 8.16 -13.92 -2.90
C ILE A 219 8.27 -14.89 -1.74
N ALA A 220 8.60 -16.16 -2.01
CA ALA A 220 8.55 -17.25 -1.03
C ALA A 220 9.51 -18.38 -1.41
N ALA A 221 9.65 -19.37 -0.53
CA ALA A 221 10.30 -20.63 -0.87
C ALA A 221 9.60 -21.29 -2.07
N GLU A 222 10.36 -22.02 -2.91
CA GLU A 222 9.86 -22.58 -4.18
C GLU A 222 8.55 -23.39 -4.03
N PRO A 223 8.39 -24.30 -3.06
CA PRO A 223 7.13 -25.04 -2.90
C PRO A 223 5.94 -24.14 -2.61
N VAL A 224 6.14 -23.04 -1.88
CA VAL A 224 5.11 -22.06 -1.55
C VAL A 224 4.76 -21.22 -2.77
N ALA A 225 5.76 -20.74 -3.52
CA ALA A 225 5.54 -19.97 -4.74
C ALA A 225 4.77 -20.81 -5.77
N GLN A 226 5.17 -22.07 -6.00
CA GLN A 226 4.47 -23.00 -6.91
C GLN A 226 3.03 -23.28 -6.47
N ARG A 227 2.80 -23.47 -5.16
CA ARG A 227 1.44 -23.64 -4.62
C ARG A 227 0.57 -22.41 -4.89
N LEU A 228 1.08 -21.20 -4.65
CA LEU A 228 0.36 -19.97 -4.91
C LEU A 228 0.04 -19.78 -6.39
N GLU A 229 0.99 -20.09 -7.29
CA GLU A 229 0.74 -20.05 -8.73
C GLU A 229 -0.34 -21.05 -9.16
N ALA A 230 -0.31 -22.28 -8.63
CA ALA A 230 -1.33 -23.30 -8.89
C ALA A 230 -2.73 -22.88 -8.40
N GLU A 231 -2.83 -22.25 -7.22
CA GLU A 231 -4.08 -21.73 -6.65
C GLU A 231 -4.64 -20.52 -7.41
N LEU A 232 -3.80 -19.77 -8.12
CA LEU A 232 -4.23 -18.68 -8.99
C LEU A 232 -4.74 -19.20 -10.33
N GLY A 233 -4.21 -20.33 -10.80
CA GLY A 233 -4.58 -20.96 -12.05
C GLY A 233 -3.99 -20.26 -13.28
N PRO A 234 -4.30 -20.78 -14.49
CA PRO A 234 -3.74 -20.23 -15.72
C PRO A 234 -4.24 -18.80 -15.99
N TRP A 235 -3.39 -17.99 -16.61
CA TRP A 235 -3.72 -16.63 -17.07
C TRP A 235 -4.15 -15.64 -15.98
N ALA A 236 -3.76 -15.89 -14.73
CA ALA A 236 -4.12 -15.00 -13.62
C ALA A 236 -3.71 -13.55 -13.90
N VAL A 237 -2.47 -13.32 -14.35
CA VAL A 237 -1.95 -11.98 -14.66
C VAL A 237 -2.27 -11.61 -16.11
N ALA A 238 -2.93 -10.46 -16.31
CA ALA A 238 -3.31 -9.96 -17.63
C ALA A 238 -2.10 -9.67 -18.53
N GLY A 239 -2.24 -9.85 -19.84
CA GLY A 239 -1.16 -9.61 -20.81
C GLY A 239 -0.55 -8.21 -20.70
N LEU A 240 -1.39 -7.17 -20.57
CA LEU A 240 -0.93 -5.81 -20.31
C LEU A 240 -0.08 -5.68 -19.02
N ALA A 241 -0.47 -6.39 -17.96
CA ALA A 241 0.28 -6.36 -16.71
C ALA A 241 1.67 -7.00 -16.86
N LEU A 242 1.78 -8.07 -17.66
CA LEU A 242 3.07 -8.66 -18.01
C LEU A 242 3.96 -7.68 -18.77
N GLU A 243 3.44 -7.06 -19.83
CA GLU A 243 4.17 -6.10 -20.67
C GLU A 243 4.72 -4.89 -19.88
N TYR A 244 3.89 -4.33 -19.00
CA TYR A 244 4.31 -3.23 -18.11
C TYR A 244 5.28 -3.72 -17.05
N GLY A 245 5.04 -4.88 -16.45
CA GLY A 245 5.90 -5.46 -15.43
C GLY A 245 7.33 -5.67 -15.93
N VAL A 246 7.48 -6.32 -17.10
CA VAL A 246 8.77 -6.59 -17.75
C VAL A 246 9.55 -5.29 -17.99
N ARG A 247 8.92 -4.28 -18.61
CA ARG A 247 9.61 -3.03 -18.97
C ARG A 247 9.92 -2.16 -17.75
N ALA A 248 8.93 -1.91 -16.90
CA ALA A 248 9.09 -0.98 -15.80
C ALA A 248 10.05 -1.50 -14.72
N LEU A 249 10.03 -2.81 -14.42
CA LEU A 249 10.97 -3.41 -13.48
C LEU A 249 12.40 -3.45 -14.01
N SER A 250 12.58 -3.49 -15.33
CA SER A 250 13.91 -3.45 -15.97
C SER A 250 14.48 -2.04 -16.13
N ASP A 251 13.64 -1.00 -16.05
CA ASP A 251 14.03 0.39 -16.31
C ASP A 251 14.62 1.08 -15.07
N GLN A 252 15.85 0.73 -14.74
CA GLN A 252 16.56 1.28 -13.59
C GLN A 252 16.79 2.78 -13.67
N VAL A 253 16.90 3.34 -14.88
CA VAL A 253 17.08 4.78 -15.09
C VAL A 253 15.82 5.53 -14.67
N TRP A 254 14.65 5.09 -15.13
CA TRP A 254 13.39 5.69 -14.71
C TRP A 254 13.17 5.54 -13.22
N GLN A 255 13.40 4.35 -12.65
CA GLN A 255 13.18 4.12 -11.22
C GLN A 255 14.05 5.05 -10.35
N ASN A 256 15.33 5.23 -10.70
CA ASN A 256 16.22 6.11 -9.94
C ASN A 256 15.79 7.58 -10.02
N LYS A 257 15.48 8.07 -11.23
CA LYS A 257 14.95 9.43 -11.43
C LYS A 257 13.63 9.64 -10.69
N MET A 258 12.75 8.64 -10.69
CA MET A 258 11.47 8.73 -9.99
C MET A 258 11.65 8.78 -8.48
N ARG A 259 12.54 7.96 -7.90
CA ARG A 259 12.86 8.05 -6.46
C ARG A 259 13.40 9.43 -6.07
N GLU A 260 14.25 10.03 -6.88
CA GLU A 260 14.73 11.41 -6.67
C GLU A 260 13.60 12.42 -6.72
N ARG A 261 12.74 12.34 -7.75
CA ARG A 261 11.58 13.22 -7.88
C ARG A 261 10.65 13.12 -6.67
N LEU A 262 10.27 11.91 -6.29
CA LEU A 262 9.39 11.66 -5.14
C LEU A 262 10.01 12.17 -3.83
N ARG A 263 11.33 12.05 -3.65
CA ARG A 263 12.03 12.62 -2.50
C ARG A 263 11.86 14.13 -2.43
N ASN A 264 12.05 14.83 -3.56
CA ASN A 264 11.92 16.28 -3.63
C ASN A 264 10.47 16.74 -3.43
N GLU A 265 9.51 16.05 -4.05
CA GLU A 265 8.07 16.36 -3.90
C GLU A 265 7.58 16.11 -2.48
N ALA A 266 8.05 15.04 -1.85
CA ALA A 266 7.67 14.76 -0.48
C ALA A 266 8.30 15.75 0.51
N ALA A 267 9.53 16.23 0.26
CA ALA A 267 10.12 17.36 1.00
C ALA A 267 9.36 18.68 0.77
N ARG A 268 8.87 18.94 -0.45
CA ARG A 268 7.98 20.08 -0.73
C ARG A 268 6.68 19.99 0.06
N LEU A 269 6.09 18.80 0.16
CA LEU A 269 4.90 18.58 0.98
C LEU A 269 5.18 18.85 2.47
N ASP A 270 6.32 18.40 2.98
CA ASP A 270 6.73 18.65 4.37
C ASP A 270 6.81 20.15 4.66
N VAL A 271 7.47 20.93 3.79
CA VAL A 271 7.56 22.40 3.90
C VAL A 271 6.18 23.06 3.83
N LEU A 272 5.31 22.60 2.93
CA LEU A 272 3.97 23.13 2.77
C LEU A 272 3.11 22.89 4.02
N LEU A 273 3.09 21.65 4.54
CA LEU A 273 2.33 21.30 5.74
C LEU A 273 2.86 22.04 6.97
N GLN A 274 4.18 22.13 7.13
CA GLN A 274 4.80 22.84 8.24
C GLN A 274 4.44 24.34 8.26
N ARG A 275 4.33 24.98 7.09
CA ARG A 275 3.92 26.39 6.97
C ARG A 275 2.55 26.66 7.59
N PHE A 276 1.68 25.65 7.62
CA PHE A 276 0.33 25.74 8.21
C PHE A 276 0.24 24.97 9.54
N HIS A 277 1.37 24.80 10.24
CA HIS A 277 1.48 24.17 11.56
C HIS A 277 0.99 22.71 11.62
N ILE A 278 1.01 22.00 10.49
CA ILE A 278 0.70 20.58 10.41
C ILE A 278 2.01 19.79 10.57
N SER A 279 2.11 19.02 11.66
CA SER A 279 3.31 18.24 11.96
C SER A 279 3.27 16.90 11.23
N VAL A 280 4.31 16.63 10.43
CA VAL A 280 4.53 15.33 9.81
C VAL A 280 5.18 14.41 10.83
N ALA A 281 4.46 13.37 11.25
CA ALA A 281 4.89 12.40 12.26
C ALA A 281 5.54 11.14 11.63
N GLY A 282 5.41 10.96 10.31
CA GLY A 282 6.02 9.84 9.59
C GLY A 282 5.64 9.80 8.12
N GLY A 283 5.94 8.69 7.45
CA GLY A 283 5.50 8.41 6.10
C GLY A 283 6.57 7.79 5.20
N THR A 284 6.30 7.83 3.90
CA THR A 284 7.20 7.40 2.82
C THR A 284 7.29 8.50 1.78
N THR A 285 8.18 8.43 0.80
CA THR A 285 8.17 9.43 -0.29
C THR A 285 6.94 9.34 -1.21
N LEU A 286 5.98 8.44 -0.95
CA LEU A 286 4.68 8.40 -1.61
C LEU A 286 3.55 9.01 -0.77
N PHE A 287 3.76 9.20 0.54
CA PHE A 287 2.76 9.82 1.42
C PHE A 287 3.37 10.34 2.72
N ARG A 288 2.74 11.36 3.32
CA ARG A 288 3.05 11.88 4.66
C ARG A 288 1.95 11.56 5.64
N TYR A 289 2.33 11.05 6.81
CA TYR A 289 1.46 10.84 7.95
C TYR A 289 1.59 12.04 8.88
N ALA A 290 0.47 12.67 9.18
CA ALA A 290 0.42 13.88 10.00
C ALA A 290 -0.48 13.67 11.21
N GLU A 291 -0.07 14.26 12.33
CA GLU A 291 -0.87 14.34 13.55
C GLU A 291 -1.34 15.77 13.76
N ILE A 292 -2.65 15.93 13.89
CA ILE A 292 -3.36 17.21 13.84
C ILE A 292 -4.51 17.13 14.82
N ALA A 293 -4.59 18.04 15.80
CA ALA A 293 -5.65 18.02 16.81
C ALA A 293 -7.07 18.02 16.18
N ASP A 294 -7.25 18.80 15.12
CA ASP A 294 -8.53 18.98 14.42
C ASP A 294 -8.56 18.23 13.06
N ALA A 295 -8.01 17.01 13.00
CA ALA A 295 -7.91 16.24 11.75
C ALA A 295 -9.27 16.05 11.03
N ALA A 296 -10.36 15.85 11.77
CA ALA A 296 -11.69 15.69 11.18
C ALA A 296 -12.19 16.97 10.50
N ASP A 297 -11.92 18.13 11.09
CA ASP A 297 -12.29 19.44 10.54
C ASP A 297 -11.41 19.78 9.32
N LEU A 298 -10.10 19.53 9.38
CA LEU A 298 -9.24 19.70 8.21
C LEU A 298 -9.64 18.75 7.07
N PHE A 299 -9.97 17.49 7.36
CA PHE A 299 -10.49 16.56 6.35
C PHE A 299 -11.75 17.09 5.68
N ALA A 300 -12.72 17.57 6.45
CA ALA A 300 -13.95 18.15 5.91
C ALA A 300 -13.67 19.41 5.08
N TRP A 301 -12.76 20.27 5.55
CA TRP A 301 -12.35 21.47 4.84
C TRP A 301 -11.71 21.16 3.49
N LEU A 302 -10.71 20.26 3.46
CA LEU A 302 -10.05 19.83 2.23
C LEU A 302 -11.05 19.16 1.26
N GLY A 303 -11.98 18.37 1.78
CA GLY A 303 -13.07 17.78 1.01
C GLY A 303 -13.93 18.82 0.29
N GLY A 304 -14.26 19.94 0.95
CA GLY A 304 -14.96 21.07 0.33
C GLY A 304 -14.19 21.74 -0.81
N TYR A 305 -12.86 21.62 -0.83
CA TYR A 305 -11.98 22.08 -1.91
C TYR A 305 -11.71 21.01 -2.98
N GLY A 306 -12.41 19.86 -2.94
CA GLY A 306 -12.22 18.77 -3.90
C GLY A 306 -10.87 18.08 -3.73
N ILE A 307 -10.34 18.05 -2.51
CA ILE A 307 -9.11 17.36 -2.15
C ILE A 307 -9.46 16.23 -1.19
N LEU A 308 -9.19 14.99 -1.59
CA LEU A 308 -9.39 13.82 -0.76
C LEU A 308 -8.07 13.41 -0.11
N VAL A 309 -7.98 13.50 1.22
CA VAL A 309 -6.88 12.92 2.00
C VAL A 309 -7.37 11.67 2.72
N ARG A 310 -6.47 10.87 3.26
CA ARG A 310 -6.84 9.69 4.03
C ARG A 310 -7.09 10.07 5.49
N ASN A 311 -8.31 9.85 5.96
CA ASN A 311 -8.68 9.87 7.37
C ASN A 311 -8.74 8.44 7.94
N PHE A 312 -8.65 8.30 9.26
CA PHE A 312 -8.66 7.01 9.94
C PHE A 312 -9.73 6.97 11.03
N SER A 313 -10.66 6.01 10.97
CA SER A 313 -11.74 5.91 11.96
C SER A 313 -11.26 5.63 13.39
N TRP A 314 -10.06 5.07 13.54
CA TRP A 314 -9.44 4.75 14.84
C TRP A 314 -8.64 5.92 15.44
N SER A 315 -8.49 7.04 14.74
CA SER A 315 -7.81 8.23 15.27
C SER A 315 -8.50 9.52 14.86
N SER A 316 -8.84 10.34 15.85
CA SER A 316 -9.37 11.68 15.65
C SER A 316 -8.28 12.71 15.29
N THR A 317 -7.01 12.31 15.29
CA THR A 317 -5.88 13.22 15.07
C THR A 317 -5.03 12.87 13.86
N ALA A 318 -5.28 11.74 13.20
CA ALA A 318 -4.42 11.25 12.12
C ALA A 318 -5.00 11.57 10.74
N LEU A 319 -4.17 12.19 9.88
CA LEU A 319 -4.40 12.25 8.45
C LEU A 319 -3.18 11.72 7.70
N ARG A 320 -3.41 11.17 6.51
CA ARG A 320 -2.34 10.82 5.58
C ARG A 320 -2.57 11.49 4.23
N PHE A 321 -1.52 12.14 3.74
CA PHE A 321 -1.48 12.92 2.51
C PHE A 321 -0.59 12.20 1.48
N GLY A 322 -1.14 11.85 0.33
CA GLY A 322 -0.39 11.52 -0.88
C GLY A 322 0.21 12.78 -1.52
N LEU A 323 0.88 12.59 -2.65
CA LEU A 323 1.52 13.68 -3.37
C LEU A 323 0.61 14.24 -4.48
N PRO A 324 0.45 15.57 -4.58
CA PRO A 324 -0.13 16.20 -5.77
C PRO A 324 0.70 15.90 -7.03
N GLY A 325 0.03 15.60 -8.14
CA GLY A 325 0.64 15.21 -9.42
C GLY A 325 0.94 16.36 -10.38
N SER A 326 0.37 17.54 -10.16
CA SER A 326 0.60 18.72 -11.00
C SER A 326 0.70 20.00 -10.17
N GLU A 327 1.30 21.06 -10.73
CA GLU A 327 1.37 22.37 -10.07
C GLU A 327 -0.02 22.94 -9.73
N ALA A 328 -1.03 22.64 -10.55
CA ALA A 328 -2.41 23.06 -10.28
C ALA A 328 -2.95 22.39 -8.99
N GLU A 329 -2.64 21.12 -8.78
CA GLU A 329 -3.03 20.40 -7.55
C GLU A 329 -2.25 20.90 -6.33
N TRP A 330 -0.95 21.17 -6.48
CA TRP A 330 -0.13 21.79 -5.43
C TRP A 330 -0.70 23.13 -4.96
N LEU A 331 -1.00 24.02 -5.92
CA LEU A 331 -1.60 25.33 -5.64
C LEU A 331 -3.00 25.20 -5.01
N ARG A 332 -3.79 24.19 -5.42
CA ARG A 332 -5.10 23.94 -4.82
C ARG A 332 -4.97 23.51 -3.36
N LEU A 333 -4.05 22.60 -3.05
CA LEU A 333 -3.75 22.18 -1.68
C LEU A 333 -3.29 23.36 -0.83
N GLU A 334 -2.34 24.16 -1.33
CA GLU A 334 -1.84 25.34 -0.62
C GLU A 334 -2.95 26.36 -0.32
N ARG A 335 -3.81 26.68 -1.31
CA ARG A 335 -4.95 27.58 -1.11
C ARG A 335 -5.95 27.05 -0.08
N ALA A 336 -6.23 25.75 -0.11
CA ALA A 336 -7.13 25.13 0.86
C ALA A 336 -6.55 25.24 2.29
N LEU A 337 -5.28 24.92 2.47
CA LEU A 337 -4.59 25.03 3.76
C LEU A 337 -4.52 26.49 4.26
N GLN A 338 -4.26 27.45 3.36
CA GLN A 338 -4.27 28.87 3.69
C GLN A 338 -5.64 29.35 4.19
N GLY A 339 -6.72 28.95 3.50
CA GLY A 339 -8.09 29.26 3.90
C GLY A 339 -8.45 28.66 5.27
N TRP A 340 -8.01 27.42 5.53
CA TRP A 340 -8.24 26.73 6.79
C TRP A 340 -7.57 27.47 7.97
N ALA A 341 -6.29 27.81 7.83
CA ALA A 341 -5.51 28.50 8.86
C ALA A 341 -6.03 29.92 9.15
N ALA A 342 -6.49 30.63 8.12
CA ALA A 342 -7.07 31.97 8.28
C ALA A 342 -8.39 31.96 9.07
N ARG A 343 -9.21 30.92 8.90
CA ARG A 343 -10.46 30.72 9.65
C ARG A 343 -10.19 30.49 11.13
N ASP A 344 -9.25 29.59 11.46
CA ASP A 344 -8.93 29.26 12.84
C ASP A 344 -8.39 30.47 13.63
N SER A 345 -7.62 31.33 12.95
CA SER A 345 -7.13 32.60 13.51
C SER A 345 -8.26 33.60 13.81
N HIS A 346 -9.35 33.60 13.03
CA HIS A 346 -10.52 34.45 13.27
C HIS A 346 -11.39 33.91 14.42
N THR A 347 -11.64 32.60 14.45
CA THR A 347 -12.43 31.96 15.51
C THR A 347 -11.78 32.13 16.89
N LYS A 348 -10.45 31.97 16.98
CA LYS A 348 -9.70 32.18 18.23
C LYS A 348 -9.70 33.64 18.71
N LYS A 349 -9.77 34.62 17.79
CA LYS A 349 -9.89 36.04 18.15
C LYS A 349 -11.27 36.42 18.67
N VAL A 350 -12.35 35.83 18.12
CA VAL A 350 -13.73 36.10 18.53
C VAL A 350 -14.08 35.46 19.88
N ILE A 351 -13.45 34.33 20.23
CA ILE A 351 -13.65 33.68 21.54
C ILE A 351 -12.84 34.37 22.67
N ALA A 352 -11.78 35.09 22.31
CA ALA A 352 -10.93 35.83 23.25
C ALA A 352 -11.36 37.30 23.47
N SER A 353 -12.43 37.75 22.82
CA SER A 353 -13.06 39.08 22.96
C SER A 353 -14.40 38.98 23.67
#